data_AF-N6TPU5-F1
#
_entry.id   AF-N6TPU5-F1
#
_cell.length_a   1.000
_cell.length_b   1.000
_cell.length_c   1.000
_cell.angle_alpha   90.00
_cell.angle_beta   90.00
_cell.angle_gamma   90.00
#
_symmetry.space_group_name_H-M   'P 1'
#
loop_
_entity.id
_entity.type
_entity.pdbx_description
1 polymer ?
#
loop_
_entity_poly.entity_id
_entity_poly.type
_entity_poly.pdbx_seq_one_letter_code
_entity_poly.pdbx_strand_id
1 'polypeptide(L)'
;NIFLNVALSAVIQIPSTLFACWATKAWGRRKTLISANILSGVFLILIGVSPSEPTWIKSILSTTAMFGLSLSFPTVYIYSGELFPTMVRNIGVGTSSMCARFGNSMAAPFVASLVTVEPWIPPIIFGVAPLIGAMLCLKLPETLDCKLPDTIEEAEMFEIRSREEKSALRGH
;
A
#
# COMPACT_ATOMS: atom_id res chain seq x y z
N ASN A 1 -1.72 -29.75 0.71
CA ASN A 1 -0.53 -29.41 1.53
C ASN A 1 -0.36 -27.90 1.63
N ILE A 2 -0.64 -27.32 2.80
CA ILE A 2 -0.52 -25.87 3.02
C ILE A 2 0.92 -25.35 2.80
N PHE A 3 1.93 -26.14 3.17
CA PHE A 3 3.35 -25.81 2.94
C PHE A 3 3.71 -25.63 1.46
N LEU A 4 3.10 -26.42 0.58
CA LEU A 4 3.38 -26.38 -0.86
C LEU A 4 2.74 -25.15 -1.50
N ASN A 5 1.53 -24.77 -1.08
CA ASN A 5 0.89 -23.51 -1.49
C ASN A 5 1.67 -22.27 -0.99
N VAL A 6 2.19 -22.31 0.23
CA VAL A 6 3.03 -21.23 0.79
C VAL A 6 4.35 -21.14 0.01
N ALA A 7 4.99 -22.27 -0.27
CA ALA A 7 6.23 -22.30 -1.06
C ALA A 7 6.01 -21.75 -2.48
N LEU A 8 4.93 -22.16 -3.16
CA LEU A 8 4.57 -21.63 -4.48
C LEU A 8 4.30 -20.11 -4.43
N SER A 9 3.58 -19.64 -3.41
CA SER A 9 3.29 -18.21 -3.25
C SER A 9 4.58 -17.40 -3.02
N ALA A 10 5.52 -17.94 -2.24
CA ALA A 10 6.83 -17.32 -2.02
C ALA A 10 7.67 -17.25 -3.31
N VAL A 11 7.68 -18.34 -4.10
CA VAL A 11 8.38 -18.38 -5.40
C VAL A 11 7.79 -17.36 -6.37
N ILE A 12 6.46 -17.14 -6.37
CA ILE A 12 5.80 -16.11 -7.21
C ILE A 12 6.13 -14.68 -6.72
N GLN A 13 6.40 -14.50 -5.43
CA GLN A 13 6.67 -13.19 -4.85
C GLN A 13 8.04 -12.62 -5.25
N ILE A 14 9.04 -13.48 -5.47
CA ILE A 14 10.39 -13.07 -5.91
C ILE A 14 10.38 -12.39 -7.31
N PRO A 15 9.83 -12.99 -8.38
CA PRO A 15 9.74 -12.32 -9.68
C PRO A 15 8.81 -11.11 -9.64
N SER A 16 7.78 -11.12 -8.77
CA SER A 16 6.89 -9.97 -8.58
C SER A 16 7.64 -8.75 -8.06
N THR A 17 8.52 -8.93 -7.08
CA THR A 17 9.33 -7.85 -6.51
C THR A 17 10.43 -7.37 -7.46
N LEU A 18 11.01 -8.25 -8.29
CA LEU A 18 11.92 -7.84 -9.37
C LEU A 18 11.20 -7.02 -10.45
N PHE A 19 10.03 -7.48 -10.88
CA PHE A 19 9.17 -6.74 -11.80
C PHE A 19 8.77 -5.39 -11.21
N ALA A 20 8.60 -5.31 -9.89
CA ALA A 20 8.31 -4.07 -9.19
C ALA A 20 9.41 -3.04 -9.27
N CYS A 21 10.65 -3.45 -9.00
CA CYS A 21 11.82 -2.60 -9.18
C CYS A 21 11.93 -2.08 -10.63
N TRP A 22 11.63 -2.94 -11.61
CA TRP A 22 11.67 -2.56 -13.01
C TRP A 22 10.53 -1.59 -13.41
N ALA A 23 9.28 -1.91 -13.07
CA ALA A 23 8.11 -1.09 -13.36
C ALA A 23 8.19 0.29 -12.69
N THR A 24 8.76 0.35 -11.49
CA THR A 24 9.01 1.60 -10.76
C THR A 24 10.02 2.49 -11.47
N LYS A 25 11.06 1.91 -12.08
CA LYS A 25 12.07 2.64 -12.86
C LYS A 25 11.54 3.08 -14.23
N ALA A 26 10.67 2.30 -14.87
CA ALA A 26 10.17 2.57 -16.21
C ALA A 26 8.98 3.57 -16.25
N TRP A 27 8.01 3.44 -15.34
CA TRP A 27 6.75 4.21 -15.38
C TRP A 27 6.65 5.34 -14.34
N GLY A 28 7.62 5.43 -13.44
CA GLY A 28 7.62 6.39 -12.33
C GLY A 28 6.95 5.85 -11.06
N ARG A 29 7.54 6.18 -9.90
CA ARG A 29 7.21 5.63 -8.58
C ARG A 29 5.75 5.82 -8.16
N ARG A 30 5.23 7.04 -8.29
CA ARG A 30 3.89 7.40 -7.83
C ARG A 30 2.79 6.70 -8.63
N LYS A 31 2.90 6.75 -9.96
CA LYS A 31 1.90 6.17 -10.87
C LYS A 31 1.83 4.66 -10.71
N THR A 32 2.98 3.98 -10.60
CA THR A 32 3.05 2.53 -10.37
C THR A 32 2.44 2.14 -9.02
N LEU A 33 2.67 2.92 -7.97
CA LEU A 33 2.14 2.63 -6.63
C LEU A 33 0.63 2.85 -6.54
N ILE A 34 0.11 3.94 -7.12
CA ILE A 34 -1.32 4.23 -7.14
C ILE A 34 -2.05 3.20 -8.02
N SER A 35 -1.53 2.92 -9.22
CA SER A 35 -2.16 1.95 -10.12
C SER A 35 -2.14 0.55 -9.53
N ALA A 36 -1.06 0.13 -8.88
CA ALA A 36 -0.95 -1.18 -8.26
C ALA A 36 -1.89 -1.35 -7.05
N ASN A 37 -2.05 -0.32 -6.21
CA ASN A 37 -2.99 -0.34 -5.09
C ASN A 37 -4.46 -0.28 -5.53
N ILE A 38 -4.77 0.50 -6.55
CA ILE A 38 -6.13 0.52 -7.14
C ILE A 38 -6.44 -0.84 -7.75
N LEU A 39 -5.52 -1.37 -8.55
CA LEU A 39 -5.69 -2.65 -9.22
C LEU A 39 -5.88 -3.79 -8.21
N SER A 40 -5.04 -3.86 -7.17
CA SER A 40 -5.18 -4.88 -6.13
C SER A 40 -6.47 -4.73 -5.33
N GLY A 41 -6.85 -3.52 -4.95
CA GLY A 41 -8.09 -3.24 -4.23
C GLY A 41 -9.34 -3.60 -5.01
N VAL A 42 -9.39 -3.23 -6.30
CA VAL A 42 -10.51 -3.59 -7.20
C VAL A 42 -10.63 -5.10 -7.36
N PHE A 43 -9.51 -5.81 -7.57
CA PHE A 43 -9.53 -7.26 -7.70
C PHE A 43 -9.95 -7.96 -6.40
N LEU A 44 -9.54 -7.46 -5.23
CA LEU A 44 -10.00 -7.97 -3.93
C LEU A 44 -11.49 -7.75 -3.71
N ILE A 45 -12.03 -6.59 -4.07
CA ILE A 45 -13.47 -6.32 -3.98
C ILE A 45 -14.26 -7.23 -4.93
N LEU A 46 -13.75 -7.47 -6.15
CA LEU A 46 -14.36 -8.42 -7.09
C LEU A 46 -14.45 -9.84 -6.52
N ILE A 47 -13.47 -10.29 -5.73
CA ILE A 47 -13.54 -11.59 -5.02
C ILE A 47 -14.70 -11.60 -4.03
N GLY A 48 -14.91 -10.49 -3.31
CA GLY A 48 -15.96 -10.37 -2.31
C GLY A 48 -17.36 -10.28 -2.92
N VAL A 49 -17.52 -9.55 -4.03
CA VAL A 49 -18.82 -9.36 -4.69
C VAL A 49 -19.26 -10.61 -5.46
N SER A 50 -18.32 -11.45 -5.92
CA SER A 50 -18.65 -12.69 -6.64
C SER A 50 -18.26 -13.96 -5.86
N PRO A 51 -18.98 -14.29 -4.77
CA PRO A 51 -18.75 -15.52 -4.01
C PRO A 51 -19.18 -16.78 -4.78
N SER A 52 -19.97 -16.66 -5.85
CA SER A 52 -20.48 -17.80 -6.63
C SER A 52 -19.52 -18.34 -7.69
N GLU A 53 -18.40 -17.67 -7.96
CA GLU A 53 -17.46 -18.11 -9.00
C GLU A 53 -16.67 -19.37 -8.59
N PRO A 54 -16.30 -20.21 -9.58
CA PRO A 54 -15.48 -21.38 -9.35
C PRO A 54 -14.11 -21.01 -8.76
N THR A 55 -13.57 -21.91 -7.94
CA THR A 55 -12.34 -21.71 -7.15
C THR A 55 -11.14 -21.26 -7.97
N TRP A 56 -11.04 -21.66 -9.26
CA TRP A 56 -9.94 -21.26 -10.13
C TRP A 56 -9.94 -19.76 -10.44
N ILE A 57 -11.11 -19.13 -10.64
CA ILE A 57 -11.22 -17.69 -10.90
C ILE A 57 -10.80 -16.90 -9.66
N LYS A 58 -11.24 -17.34 -8.48
CA LYS A 58 -10.83 -16.73 -7.20
C LYS A 58 -9.32 -16.82 -6.99
N SER A 59 -8.71 -17.95 -7.34
CA SER A 59 -7.26 -18.13 -7.26
C SER A 59 -6.51 -17.18 -8.19
N ILE A 60 -6.94 -17.04 -9.45
CA ILE A 60 -6.33 -16.08 -10.40
C ILE A 60 -6.46 -14.66 -9.84
N LEU A 61 -7.67 -14.28 -9.44
CA LEU A 61 -7.99 -12.94 -8.96
C LEU A 61 -7.19 -12.58 -7.70
N SER A 62 -7.09 -13.52 -6.75
CA SER A 62 -6.27 -13.36 -5.54
C SER A 62 -4.78 -13.26 -5.85
N THR A 63 -4.30 -14.02 -6.83
CA THR A 63 -2.89 -13.99 -7.25
C THR A 63 -2.55 -12.66 -7.91
N THR A 64 -3.43 -12.12 -8.77
CA THR A 64 -3.27 -10.79 -9.37
C THR A 64 -3.31 -9.68 -8.32
N ALA A 65 -4.20 -9.78 -7.32
CA ALA A 65 -4.23 -8.83 -6.22
C ALA A 65 -2.94 -8.89 -5.36
N MET A 66 -2.45 -10.10 -5.04
CA MET A 66 -1.18 -10.29 -4.34
C MET A 66 0.01 -9.74 -5.13
N PHE A 67 0.01 -9.91 -6.46
CA PHE A 67 1.04 -9.34 -7.33
C PHE A 67 1.06 -7.81 -7.22
N GLY A 68 -0.09 -7.14 -7.30
CA GLY A 68 -0.21 -5.69 -7.15
C GLY A 68 0.22 -5.18 -5.76
N LEU A 69 -0.11 -5.92 -4.69
CA LEU A 69 0.36 -5.59 -3.34
C LEU A 69 1.87 -5.77 -3.20
N SER A 70 2.41 -6.89 -3.70
CA SER A 70 3.85 -7.17 -3.70
C SER A 70 4.65 -6.18 -4.54
N LEU A 71 4.02 -5.56 -5.54
CA LEU A 71 4.55 -4.45 -6.32
C LEU A 71 4.57 -3.15 -5.52
N SER A 72 3.50 -2.88 -4.77
CA SER A 72 3.32 -1.64 -4.01
C SER A 72 4.27 -1.55 -2.81
N PHE A 73 4.46 -2.62 -2.04
CA PHE A 73 5.30 -2.64 -0.83
C PHE A 73 6.75 -2.12 -1.03
N PRO A 74 7.56 -2.71 -1.94
CA PRO A 74 8.92 -2.24 -2.16
C PRO A 74 8.96 -0.85 -2.79
N THR A 75 7.95 -0.50 -3.61
CA THR A 75 7.85 0.82 -4.22
C THR A 75 7.65 1.91 -3.18
N VAL A 76 6.75 1.69 -2.19
CA VAL A 76 6.56 2.59 -1.04
C VAL A 76 7.86 2.73 -0.26
N TYR A 77 8.57 1.61 -0.03
CA TYR A 77 9.81 1.61 0.74
C TYR A 77 10.94 2.39 0.05
N ILE A 78 11.10 2.20 -1.27
CA ILE A 78 12.07 2.93 -2.08
C ILE A 78 11.69 4.42 -2.13
N TYR A 79 10.41 4.72 -2.32
CA TYR A 79 9.89 6.09 -2.34
C TYR A 79 10.17 6.82 -1.02
N SER A 80 9.86 6.21 0.12
CA SER A 80 10.19 6.76 1.44
C SER A 80 11.71 6.88 1.67
N GLY A 81 12.52 6.02 1.07
CA GLY A 81 13.98 6.06 1.19
C GLY A 81 14.64 7.20 0.40
N GLU A 82 13.98 7.72 -0.63
CA GLU A 82 14.48 8.85 -1.44
C GLU A 82 13.95 10.19 -0.97
N LEU A 83 12.78 10.20 -0.31
CA LEU A 83 12.12 11.41 0.16
C LEU A 83 12.65 11.90 1.50
N PHE A 84 13.23 11.02 2.31
CA PHE A 84 13.52 11.30 3.72
C PHE A 84 15.01 11.09 4.08
N PRO A 85 15.63 12.03 4.82
CA PRO A 85 16.95 11.84 5.39
C PRO A 85 16.95 10.67 6.40
N THR A 86 18.13 10.09 6.63
CA THR A 86 18.36 8.79 7.29
C THR A 86 17.58 8.58 8.61
N MET A 87 17.34 9.65 9.38
CA MET A 87 16.59 9.64 10.65
C MET A 87 15.09 9.37 10.46
N VAL A 88 14.43 10.03 9.51
CA VAL A 88 12.99 9.87 9.28
C VAL A 88 12.70 8.55 8.55
N ARG A 89 13.64 8.08 7.71
CA ARG A 89 13.58 6.74 7.10
C ARG A 89 13.50 5.63 8.15
N ASN A 90 14.34 5.67 9.18
CA ASN A 90 14.39 4.61 10.20
C ASN A 90 13.08 4.55 11.01
N ILE A 91 12.50 5.71 11.31
CA ILE A 91 11.18 5.83 11.96
C ILE A 91 10.07 5.34 11.04
N GLY A 92 10.04 5.78 9.78
CA GLY A 92 9.00 5.37 8.80
C GLY A 92 9.00 3.86 8.56
N VAL A 93 10.18 3.25 8.42
CA VAL A 93 10.33 1.79 8.30
C VAL A 93 9.91 1.08 9.59
N GLY A 94 10.30 1.58 10.75
CA GLY A 94 9.88 1.05 12.04
C GLY A 94 8.36 1.09 12.22
N THR A 95 7.72 2.22 11.94
CA THR A 95 6.27 2.40 12.02
C THR A 95 5.53 1.51 11.02
N SER A 96 5.99 1.45 9.76
CA SER A 96 5.40 0.54 8.76
C SER A 96 5.50 -0.93 9.18
N SER A 97 6.60 -1.33 9.81
CA SER A 97 6.80 -2.67 10.35
C SER A 97 5.86 -2.94 11.52
N MET A 98 5.68 -1.98 12.42
CA MET A 98 4.70 -2.08 13.51
C MET A 98 3.27 -2.19 12.98
N CYS A 99 2.89 -1.36 12.01
CA CYS A 99 1.59 -1.42 11.36
C CYS A 99 1.37 -2.75 10.64
N ALA A 100 2.37 -3.27 9.92
CA ALA A 100 2.30 -4.56 9.24
C ALA A 100 2.16 -5.72 10.25
N ARG A 101 2.93 -5.68 11.35
CA ARG A 101 2.82 -6.69 12.42
C ARG A 101 1.46 -6.62 13.11
N PHE A 102 0.95 -5.43 13.40
CA PHE A 102 -0.38 -5.26 13.98
C PHE A 102 -1.47 -5.77 13.03
N GLY A 103 -1.40 -5.41 11.74
CA GLY A 103 -2.30 -5.91 10.71
C GLY A 103 -2.29 -7.43 10.61
N ASN A 104 -1.11 -8.05 10.59
CA ASN A 104 -0.98 -9.49 10.48
C ASN A 104 -1.36 -10.24 11.77
N SER A 105 -0.99 -9.74 12.95
CA SER A 105 -1.21 -10.45 14.22
C SER A 105 -2.57 -10.19 14.85
N MET A 106 -3.16 -9.01 14.64
CA MET A 106 -4.44 -8.64 15.26
C MET A 106 -5.57 -8.61 14.23
N ALA A 107 -5.37 -7.94 13.10
CA ALA A 107 -6.43 -7.80 12.10
C ALA A 107 -6.67 -9.10 11.31
N ALA A 108 -5.62 -9.86 10.96
CA ALA A 108 -5.79 -11.10 10.20
C ALA A 108 -6.64 -12.16 10.91
N PRO A 109 -6.39 -12.55 12.18
CA PRO A 109 -7.24 -13.51 12.86
C PRO A 109 -8.64 -12.95 13.14
N PHE A 110 -8.76 -11.65 13.45
CA PHE A 110 -10.06 -11.01 13.66
C PHE A 110 -10.93 -11.09 12.39
N VAL A 111 -10.37 -10.71 11.23
CA VAL A 111 -11.04 -10.78 9.94
C VAL A 111 -11.30 -12.24 9.53
N ALA A 112 -10.40 -13.17 9.86
CA ALA A 112 -10.61 -14.59 9.63
C ALA A 112 -11.73 -15.17 10.51
N SER A 113 -11.93 -14.67 11.73
CA SER A 113 -13.09 -15.05 12.54
C SER A 113 -14.39 -14.54 11.92
N LEU A 114 -14.38 -13.38 11.24
CA LEU A 114 -15.56 -12.85 10.54
C LEU A 114 -15.97 -13.68 9.30
N VAL A 115 -15.08 -14.49 8.71
CA VAL A 115 -15.43 -15.48 7.66
C VAL A 115 -16.57 -16.39 8.09
N THR A 116 -16.62 -16.73 9.38
CA THR A 116 -17.61 -17.67 9.93
C THR A 116 -19.03 -17.11 9.90
N VAL A 117 -19.18 -15.79 9.81
CA VAL A 117 -20.48 -15.12 9.71
C VAL A 117 -20.87 -14.95 8.24
N GLU A 118 -19.97 -14.41 7.40
CA GLU A 118 -20.25 -14.21 5.98
C GLU A 118 -18.96 -14.18 5.13
N PRO A 119 -18.80 -15.05 4.11
CA PRO A 119 -17.54 -15.22 3.38
C PRO A 119 -17.08 -14.02 2.55
N TRP A 120 -17.98 -13.08 2.22
CA TRP A 120 -17.65 -11.90 1.42
C TRP A 120 -16.97 -10.78 2.20
N ILE A 121 -17.00 -10.80 3.54
CA ILE A 121 -16.57 -9.67 4.37
C ILE A 121 -15.04 -9.48 4.31
N PRO A 122 -14.23 -10.53 4.51
CA PRO A 122 -12.77 -10.42 4.47
C PRO A 122 -12.21 -9.80 3.19
N PRO A 123 -12.55 -10.28 1.98
CA PRO A 123 -11.98 -9.74 0.75
C PRO A 123 -12.35 -8.27 0.54
N ILE A 124 -13.54 -7.83 0.97
CA ILE A 124 -13.94 -6.42 0.91
C ILE A 124 -13.08 -5.57 1.85
N ILE A 125 -12.89 -5.99 3.11
CA ILE A 125 -12.05 -5.25 4.07
C ILE A 125 -10.61 -5.12 3.56
N PHE A 126 -10.04 -6.22 3.07
CA PHE A 126 -8.69 -6.23 2.51
C PHE A 126 -8.58 -5.48 1.18
N GLY A 127 -9.68 -5.32 0.42
CA GLY A 127 -9.71 -4.53 -0.82
C GLY A 127 -9.86 -3.03 -0.58
N VAL A 128 -10.60 -2.61 0.46
CA VAL A 128 -10.79 -1.19 0.79
C VAL A 128 -9.54 -0.57 1.42
N ALA A 129 -8.76 -1.32 2.21
CA ALA A 129 -7.53 -0.83 2.83
C ALA A 129 -6.50 -0.25 1.81
N PRO A 130 -6.10 -0.96 0.74
CA PRO A 130 -5.19 -0.41 -0.27
C PRO A 130 -5.83 0.71 -1.10
N LEU A 131 -7.16 0.73 -1.27
CA LEU A 131 -7.84 1.87 -1.92
C LEU A 131 -7.78 3.14 -1.08
N ILE A 132 -7.96 3.03 0.24
CA ILE A 132 -7.75 4.17 1.16
C ILE A 132 -6.28 4.62 1.08
N GLY A 133 -5.33 3.69 1.05
CA GLY A 133 -3.91 3.98 0.84
C GLY A 133 -3.64 4.72 -0.48
N ALA A 134 -4.22 4.26 -1.59
CA ALA A 134 -4.13 4.92 -2.90
C ALA A 134 -4.77 6.32 -2.88
N MET A 135 -5.93 6.47 -2.23
CA MET A 135 -6.63 7.75 -2.11
C MET A 135 -5.85 8.74 -1.24
N LEU A 136 -5.20 8.27 -0.18
CA LEU A 136 -4.26 9.06 0.62
C LEU A 136 -3.05 9.48 -0.21
N CYS A 137 -2.48 8.58 -1.04
CA CYS A 137 -1.41 8.92 -1.98
C CYS A 137 -1.84 9.88 -3.11
N LEU A 138 -3.14 9.91 -3.46
CA LEU A 138 -3.71 10.88 -4.38
C LEU A 138 -3.96 12.24 -3.71
N LYS A 139 -4.44 12.25 -2.47
CA LYS A 139 -4.68 13.47 -1.66
C LYS A 139 -3.40 14.09 -1.13
N LEU A 140 -2.32 13.33 -1.00
CA LEU A 140 -0.99 13.91 -0.86
C LEU A 140 -0.69 14.67 -2.17
N PRO A 141 -0.55 16.02 -2.13
CA PRO A 141 -0.03 16.75 -3.28
C PRO A 141 1.31 16.13 -3.66
N GLU A 142 1.70 16.20 -4.93
CA GLU A 142 3.01 15.70 -5.36
C GLU A 142 4.10 16.36 -4.51
N THR A 143 4.58 15.66 -3.49
CA THR A 143 5.82 15.97 -2.79
C THR A 143 7.02 15.53 -3.64
N LEU A 144 6.89 15.57 -4.97
CA LEU A 144 7.92 15.15 -5.93
C LEU A 144 8.42 16.29 -6.82
N ASP A 145 7.97 17.53 -6.62
CA ASP A 145 8.51 18.70 -7.33
C ASP A 145 8.97 19.85 -6.41
N CYS A 146 8.84 19.70 -5.09
CA CYS A 146 9.73 20.45 -4.22
C CYS A 146 11.01 19.62 -4.10
N LYS A 147 12.09 20.08 -4.75
CA LYS A 147 13.45 19.91 -4.22
C LYS A 147 13.38 20.32 -2.76
N LEU A 148 13.13 19.37 -1.85
CA LEU A 148 13.23 19.64 -0.44
C LEU A 148 14.66 19.37 0.01
N PRO A 149 15.12 20.22 0.91
CA PRO A 149 16.42 20.85 0.87
C PRO A 149 17.30 20.07 1.83
N ASP A 150 18.60 20.17 1.64
CA ASP A 150 19.58 19.36 2.38
C ASP A 150 19.63 19.64 3.91
N THR A 151 18.70 20.41 4.50
CA THR A 151 18.76 20.86 5.91
C THR A 151 17.41 21.01 6.63
N ILE A 152 17.41 20.69 7.93
CA ILE A 152 16.25 20.56 8.85
C ILE A 152 15.46 21.87 9.01
N GLU A 153 16.10 23.03 8.85
CA GLU A 153 15.48 24.35 8.94
C GLU A 153 14.31 24.58 7.96
N GLU A 154 14.38 24.02 6.74
CA GLU A 154 13.34 24.25 5.73
C GLU A 154 12.10 23.34 5.91
N ALA A 155 12.25 22.22 6.63
CA ALA A 155 11.10 21.37 7.00
C ALA A 155 10.21 22.07 8.05
N GLU A 156 10.80 22.81 8.99
CA GLU A 156 10.07 23.64 9.95
C GLU A 156 9.36 24.81 9.25
N MET A 157 9.99 25.45 8.26
CA MET A 157 9.33 26.53 7.50
C MET A 157 8.13 26.06 6.66
N PHE A 158 8.14 24.83 6.15
CA PHE A 158 7.00 24.25 5.43
C PHE A 158 5.82 23.91 6.37
N GLU A 159 6.12 23.51 7.60
CA GLU A 159 5.10 23.27 8.65
C GLU A 159 4.47 24.58 9.13
N ILE A 160 5.26 25.66 9.23
CA ILE A 160 4.78 27.00 9.56
C ILE A 160 3.94 27.59 8.42
N ARG A 161 4.40 27.49 7.15
CA ARG A 161 3.65 27.98 5.99
C ARG A 161 2.33 27.23 5.77
N SER A 162 2.31 25.90 5.97
CA SER A 162 1.07 25.11 5.87
C SER A 162 0.10 25.36 7.03
N ARG A 163 0.59 25.80 8.20
CA ARG A 163 -0.24 26.34 9.29
C ARG A 163 -0.81 27.71 8.95
N GLU A 164 -0.01 28.61 8.38
CA GLU A 164 -0.44 29.95 7.98
C GLU A 164 -1.49 29.91 6.85
N GLU A 165 -1.32 29.05 5.86
CA GLU A 165 -2.28 28.89 4.75
C GLU A 165 -3.63 28.32 5.23
N LYS A 166 -3.61 27.40 6.20
CA LYS A 166 -4.83 26.90 6.87
C LYS A 166 -5.47 27.94 7.80
N SER A 167 -4.69 28.87 8.34
CA SER A 167 -5.20 29.97 9.17
C SER A 167 -5.81 31.07 8.32
N ALA A 168 -5.26 31.35 7.14
CA ALA A 168 -5.79 32.32 6.17
C ALA A 168 -7.13 31.86 5.56
N LEU A 169 -7.28 30.56 5.28
CA LEU A 169 -8.53 29.98 4.75
C LEU A 169 -9.67 29.86 5.78
N ARG A 170 -9.37 30.01 7.09
CA ARG A 170 -10.38 30.05 8.17
C ARG A 170 -10.81 31.46 8.57
N GLY A 171 -10.20 32.49 7.97
CA GLY A 171 -10.45 33.89 8.28
C GLY A 171 -11.30 34.65 7.26
N HIS A 172 -11.87 33.97 6.27
CA HIS A 172 -12.78 34.55 5.27
C HIS A 172 -14.15 33.87 5.30
#